data_AF-A0A661Q898-F1
#
_entry.id   AF-A0A661Q898-F1
#
_cell.length_a   1.000
_cell.length_b   1.000
_cell.length_c   1.000
_cell.angle_alpha   90.00
_cell.angle_beta   90.00
_cell.angle_gamma   90.00
#
_symmetry.space_group_name_H-M   'P 1'
#
loop_
_entity.id
_entity.type
_entity.pdbx_description
1 polymer ?
#
loop_
_entity_poly.entity_id
_entity_poly.type
_entity_poly.pdbx_seq_one_letter_code
_entity_poly.pdbx_strand_id
1 'polypeptide(L)'
;MEKQVFTASYRRGFYLKISCGLLLVLSLSGLGLYLYLNRPFGGNYLLAISELGQLNETLSWAVLVSATVQIVVLALLLYFALLFWTHKVAGPLYRLKMTFLRLAGGDWTPMYQVRKGDQLKEIPGLLNHGLEVVGLIDDEIKSELVVLEGGLQELSGGKGDSEVLTETRSRLIYLLDKHWPMN
;
A
#
# COMPACT_ATOMS: atom_id res chain seq x y z
N MET A 1 -12.07 -18.81 -1.13
CA MET A 1 -11.13 -18.27 -0.13
C MET A 1 -10.68 -16.89 -0.60
N GLU A 2 -11.28 -15.81 -0.09
CA GLU A 2 -10.83 -14.44 -0.39
C GLU A 2 -9.42 -14.24 0.19
N LYS A 3 -8.40 -14.16 -0.69
CA LYS A 3 -7.06 -13.76 -0.27
C LYS A 3 -7.10 -12.28 0.06
N GLN A 4 -6.95 -11.95 1.35
CA GLN A 4 -6.90 -10.57 1.80
C GLN A 4 -5.71 -9.84 1.19
N VAL A 5 -5.98 -8.76 0.47
CA VAL A 5 -5.01 -7.87 -0.19
C VAL A 5 -3.96 -7.28 0.77
N PHE A 6 -4.24 -7.30 2.08
CA PHE A 6 -3.34 -6.84 3.13
C PHE A 6 -2.60 -7.99 3.82
N THR A 7 -1.28 -7.91 3.85
CA THR A 7 -0.43 -8.93 4.51
C THR A 7 -0.75 -9.06 6.01
N ALA A 8 -1.23 -10.24 6.42
CA ALA A 8 -1.64 -10.53 7.81
C ALA A 8 -0.51 -10.42 8.84
N SER A 9 0.76 -10.50 8.42
CA SER A 9 1.93 -10.31 9.27
C SER A 9 2.12 -8.85 9.69
N TYR A 10 1.87 -7.90 8.79
CA TYR A 10 2.00 -6.47 9.09
C TYR A 10 0.90 -5.98 10.03
N ARG A 11 -0.34 -6.40 9.77
CA ARG A 11 -1.49 -6.07 10.60
C ARG A 11 -1.28 -6.48 12.06
N ARG A 12 -0.80 -7.71 12.29
CA ARG A 12 -0.47 -8.21 13.64
C ARG A 12 0.65 -7.40 14.30
N GLY A 13 1.74 -7.13 13.59
CA GLY A 13 2.84 -6.33 14.13
C GLY A 13 2.44 -4.88 14.46
N PHE A 14 1.55 -4.28 13.67
CA PHE A 14 1.02 -2.95 13.93
C PHE A 14 0.12 -2.91 15.16
N TYR A 15 -0.85 -3.83 15.26
CA TYR A 15 -1.71 -3.90 16.44
C TYR A 15 -0.93 -4.20 17.71
N LEU A 16 0.04 -5.11 17.67
CA LEU A 16 0.88 -5.41 18.83
C LEU A 16 1.68 -4.17 19.30
N LYS A 17 2.21 -3.36 18.38
CA LYS A 17 2.92 -2.13 18.73
C LYS A 17 2.01 -1.09 19.38
N ILE A 18 0.80 -0.90 18.86
CA ILE A 18 -0.19 0.02 19.45
C ILE A 18 -0.63 -0.49 20.83
N SER A 19 -0.99 -1.77 20.94
CA SER A 19 -1.41 -2.38 22.20
C SER A 19 -0.30 -2.32 23.25
N CYS A 20 0.95 -2.60 22.87
CA CYS A 20 2.09 -2.47 23.77
C CYS A 20 2.31 -1.01 24.22
N GLY A 21 2.23 -0.05 23.29
CA GLY A 21 2.32 1.37 23.62
C GLY A 21 1.22 1.83 24.57
N LEU A 22 -0.03 1.40 24.34
CA LEU A 22 -1.17 1.67 25.20
C LEU A 22 -0.95 1.12 26.62
N LEU A 23 -0.52 -0.14 26.73
CA LEU A 23 -0.22 -0.78 28.01
C LEU A 23 0.90 -0.03 28.75
N LEU A 24 1.96 0.38 28.06
CA LEU A 24 3.05 1.15 28.67
C LEU A 24 2.58 2.49 29.21
N VAL A 25 1.75 3.24 28.47
CA VAL A 25 1.23 4.54 28.92
C VAL A 25 0.34 4.38 30.15
N LEU A 26 -0.53 3.37 30.17
CA LEU A 26 -1.37 3.05 31.32
C LEU A 26 -0.54 2.64 32.54
N SER A 27 0.45 1.76 32.36
CA SER A 27 1.33 1.32 33.45
C SER A 27 2.18 2.45 34.03
N LEU A 28 2.78 3.30 33.18
CA LEU A 28 3.57 4.46 33.60
C LEU A 28 2.71 5.49 34.34
N SER A 29 1.52 5.77 33.82
CA SER A 29 0.61 6.72 34.46
C SER A 29 0.08 6.20 35.79
N GLY A 30 -0.28 4.91 35.87
CA GLY A 30 -0.71 4.28 37.12
C GLY A 30 0.40 4.27 38.18
N LEU A 31 1.64 3.98 37.76
CA LEU A 31 2.81 4.04 38.63
C LEU A 31 3.07 5.47 39.12
N GLY A 32 2.96 6.47 38.24
CA GLY A 32 3.09 7.88 38.60
C GLY A 32 2.06 8.31 39.64
N LEU A 33 0.79 7.93 39.45
CA LEU A 33 -0.28 8.18 40.41
C LEU A 33 0.00 7.46 41.75
N TYR A 34 0.45 6.21 41.71
CA TYR A 34 0.81 5.45 42.91
C TYR A 34 1.93 6.12 43.70
N LEU A 35 3.02 6.54 43.04
CA LEU A 35 4.12 7.26 43.70
C LEU A 35 3.71 8.64 44.22
N TYR A 36 2.76 9.30 43.56
CA TYR A 36 2.19 10.56 44.01
C TYR A 36 1.36 10.38 45.28
N LEU A 37 0.51 9.35 45.33
CA LEU A 37 -0.36 9.05 46.47
C LEU A 37 0.37 8.38 47.64
N ASN A 38 1.43 7.61 47.36
CA ASN A 38 2.18 6.86 48.37
C ASN A 38 3.32 7.69 49.01
N ARG A 39 3.21 9.02 49.03
CA ARG A 39 4.18 9.85 49.75
C ARG A 39 3.92 9.73 51.26
N PRO A 40 4.95 9.43 52.08
CA PRO A 40 4.77 9.30 53.52
C PRO A 40 4.32 10.63 54.13
N PHE A 41 3.25 10.58 54.91
CA PHE A 41 2.78 11.72 55.71
C PHE A 41 3.91 12.19 56.63
N GLY A 42 4.43 13.39 56.38
CA GLY A 42 5.54 13.94 57.13
C GLY A 42 5.08 14.41 58.51
N GLY A 43 5.45 13.65 59.55
CA GLY A 43 5.56 14.07 60.97
C GLY A 43 4.43 14.93 61.58
N ASN A 44 3.72 14.35 62.54
CA ASN A 44 2.62 14.88 63.39
C ASN A 44 1.21 14.50 62.95
N TYR A 45 0.46 13.89 63.88
CA TYR A 45 -0.91 13.39 63.69
C TYR A 45 -1.91 14.50 63.30
N LEU A 46 -1.66 15.73 63.75
CA LEU A 46 -2.50 16.90 63.43
C LEU A 46 -2.36 17.34 61.96
N LEU A 47 -1.14 17.25 61.39
CA LEU A 47 -0.91 17.55 59.98
C LEU A 47 -1.57 16.50 59.07
N ALA A 48 -1.50 15.22 59.47
CA ALA A 48 -2.16 14.13 58.76
C ALA A 48 -3.70 14.29 58.70
N ILE A 49 -4.34 14.78 59.78
CA ILE A 49 -5.79 15.03 59.80
C ILE A 49 -6.17 16.24 58.90
N SER A 50 -5.37 17.30 58.88
CA SER A 50 -5.61 18.43 57.97
C SER A 50 -5.42 18.05 56.49
N GLU A 51 -4.49 17.15 56.19
CA GLU A 51 -4.26 16.63 54.84
C GLU A 51 -5.40 15.68 54.40
N LEU A 52 -5.95 14.88 55.33
CA LEU A 52 -7.15 14.06 55.09
C LEU A 52 -8.37 14.90 54.68
N GLY A 53 -8.51 16.12 55.22
CA GLY A 53 -9.58 17.05 54.85
C GLY A 53 -9.48 17.58 53.41
N GLN A 54 -8.27 17.67 52.86
CA GLN A 54 -8.00 18.17 51.50
C GLN A 54 -7.83 17.04 50.47
N LEU A 55 -7.94 15.79 50.91
CA LEU A 55 -7.63 14.61 50.11
C LEU A 55 -8.59 14.44 48.93
N ASN A 56 -9.86 14.84 49.06
CA ASN A 56 -10.84 14.76 47.98
C ASN A 56 -10.54 15.74 46.82
N GLU A 57 -10.19 16.99 47.13
CA GLU A 57 -9.85 17.99 46.11
C GLU A 57 -8.51 17.68 45.44
N THR A 58 -7.52 17.24 46.21
CA THR A 58 -6.21 16.86 45.67
C THR A 58 -6.27 15.56 44.83
N LEU A 59 -7.05 14.57 45.24
CA LEU A 59 -7.28 13.34 44.46
C LEU A 59 -7.97 13.64 43.14
N SER A 60 -9.06 14.40 43.17
CA SER A 60 -9.83 14.71 41.95
C SER A 60 -8.97 15.46 40.94
N TRP A 61 -8.19 16.44 41.38
CA TRP A 61 -7.24 17.14 40.51
C TRP A 61 -6.14 16.20 39.96
N ALA A 62 -5.54 15.37 40.82
CA ALA A 62 -4.50 14.42 40.40
C ALA A 62 -5.02 13.41 39.37
N VAL A 63 -6.24 12.88 39.56
CA VAL A 63 -6.90 11.98 38.62
C VAL A 63 -7.19 12.70 37.29
N LEU A 64 -7.75 13.91 37.32
CA LEU A 64 -8.03 14.70 36.12
C LEU A 64 -6.77 15.00 35.31
N VAL A 65 -5.69 15.41 35.97
CA VAL A 65 -4.40 15.67 35.32
C VAL A 65 -3.86 14.37 34.71
N SER A 66 -3.87 13.26 35.46
CA SER A 66 -3.38 11.97 34.95
C SER A 66 -4.19 11.48 33.74
N ALA A 67 -5.52 11.60 33.77
CA ALA A 67 -6.40 11.23 32.68
C ALA A 67 -6.19 12.11 31.44
N THR A 68 -6.00 13.42 31.64
CA THR A 68 -5.72 14.36 30.55
C THR A 68 -4.41 14.02 29.86
N VAL A 69 -3.35 13.75 30.63
CA VAL A 69 -2.06 13.32 30.09
C VAL A 69 -2.20 12.01 29.28
N GLN A 70 -2.94 11.02 29.79
CA GLN A 70 -3.19 9.78 29.07
C GLN A 70 -3.90 10.00 27.73
N ILE A 71 -4.94 10.83 27.71
CA ILE A 71 -5.70 11.14 26.48
C ILE A 71 -4.80 11.80 25.45
N VAL A 72 -3.99 12.78 25.86
CA VAL A 72 -3.07 13.49 24.96
C VAL A 72 -2.02 12.53 24.38
N VAL A 73 -1.39 11.72 25.23
CA VAL A 73 -0.37 10.76 24.77
C VAL A 73 -0.98 9.72 23.83
N LEU A 74 -2.19 9.22 24.15
CA LEU A 74 -2.90 8.28 23.28
C LEU A 74 -3.26 8.91 21.93
N ALA A 75 -3.76 10.14 21.93
CA ALA A 75 -4.09 10.87 20.71
C ALA A 75 -2.85 11.05 19.82
N LEU A 76 -1.70 11.39 20.40
CA LEU A 76 -0.43 11.49 19.67
C LEU A 76 -0.01 10.14 19.09
N LEU A 77 -0.05 9.07 19.89
CA LEU A 77 0.33 7.73 19.45
C LEU A 77 -0.54 7.29 18.27
N LEU A 78 -1.86 7.49 18.36
CA LEU A 78 -2.80 7.20 17.27
C LEU A 78 -2.52 8.07 16.05
N TYR A 79 -2.33 9.38 16.21
CA TYR A 79 -2.03 10.29 15.12
C TYR A 79 -0.80 9.82 14.31
N PHE A 80 0.31 9.54 14.99
CA PHE A 80 1.51 9.02 14.32
C PHE A 80 1.26 7.66 13.67
N ALA A 81 0.56 6.75 14.35
CA ALA A 81 0.25 5.44 13.80
C ALA A 81 -0.57 5.52 12.51
N LEU A 82 -1.59 6.39 12.46
CA LEU A 82 -2.40 6.64 11.27
C LEU A 82 -1.58 7.28 10.15
N LEU A 83 -0.72 8.24 10.48
CA LEU A 83 0.15 8.91 9.50
C LEU A 83 1.11 7.90 8.84
N PHE A 84 1.78 7.07 9.64
CA PHE A 84 2.65 6.00 9.12
C PHE A 84 1.89 4.97 8.29
N TRP A 85 0.66 4.62 8.70
CA TRP A 85 -0.19 3.72 7.93
C TRP A 85 -0.57 4.32 6.57
N THR A 86 -0.98 5.59 6.57
CA THR A 86 -1.39 6.33 5.38
C THR A 86 -0.25 6.42 4.37
N HIS A 87 0.95 6.78 4.79
CA HIS A 87 2.11 6.87 3.88
C HIS A 87 2.47 5.53 3.23
N LYS A 88 2.28 4.41 3.93
CA LYS A 88 2.56 3.07 3.38
C LYS A 88 1.53 2.58 2.37
N VAL A 89 0.33 3.16 2.35
CA VAL A 89 -0.73 2.82 1.40
C VAL A 89 -0.79 3.84 0.24
N ALA A 90 -0.72 5.13 0.56
CA ALA A 90 -0.85 6.22 -0.40
C ALA A 90 0.28 6.21 -1.45
N GLY A 91 1.53 5.91 -1.04
CA GLY A 91 2.66 5.85 -1.97
C GLY A 91 2.48 4.81 -3.08
N PRO A 92 2.27 3.52 -2.74
CA PRO A 92 2.00 2.48 -3.72
C PRO A 92 0.76 2.73 -4.57
N LEU A 93 -0.31 3.28 -3.97
CA LEU A 93 -1.55 3.59 -4.68
C LEU A 93 -1.36 4.71 -5.73
N TYR A 94 -0.60 5.75 -5.39
CA TYR A 94 -0.25 6.81 -6.34
C TYR A 94 0.56 6.25 -7.51
N ARG A 95 1.53 5.36 -7.25
CA ARG A 95 2.29 4.71 -8.31
C ARG A 95 1.38 3.88 -9.20
N LEU A 96 0.46 3.10 -8.64
CA LEU A 96 -0.52 2.31 -9.40
C LEU A 96 -1.35 3.20 -10.33
N LYS A 97 -1.85 4.33 -9.82
CA LYS A 97 -2.57 5.32 -10.63
C LYS A 97 -1.73 5.81 -11.82
N MET A 98 -0.45 6.13 -11.58
CA MET A 98 0.44 6.59 -12.65
C MET A 98 0.71 5.53 -13.71
N THR A 99 0.79 4.26 -13.31
CA THR A 99 0.91 3.15 -14.26
C THR A 99 -0.33 3.02 -15.11
N PHE A 100 -1.53 3.03 -14.52
CA PHE A 100 -2.77 3.00 -15.31
C PHE A 100 -2.87 4.16 -16.30
N LEU A 101 -2.39 5.36 -15.94
CA LEU A 101 -2.32 6.49 -16.86
C LEU A 101 -1.33 6.26 -18.02
N ARG A 102 -0.20 5.58 -17.77
CA ARG A 102 0.74 5.18 -18.83
C ARG A 102 0.16 4.13 -19.76
N LEU A 103 -0.51 3.11 -19.20
CA LEU A 103 -1.24 2.11 -19.99
C LEU A 103 -2.29 2.77 -20.89
N ALA A 104 -3.04 3.73 -20.36
CA ALA A 104 -4.03 4.48 -21.14
C ALA A 104 -3.38 5.30 -22.28
N GLY A 105 -2.09 5.64 -22.16
CA GLY A 105 -1.29 6.28 -23.20
C GLY A 105 -0.60 5.33 -24.17
N GLY A 106 -0.82 4.01 -24.06
CA GLY A 106 -0.19 2.99 -24.90
C GLY A 106 1.23 2.60 -24.49
N ASP A 107 1.68 3.02 -23.30
CA ASP A 107 2.95 2.57 -22.72
C ASP A 107 2.72 1.33 -21.86
N TRP A 108 3.12 0.18 -22.40
CA TRP A 108 2.99 -1.13 -21.76
C TRP A 108 4.21 -1.52 -20.91
N THR A 109 5.14 -0.58 -20.65
CA THR A 109 6.33 -0.92 -19.87
C THR A 109 5.99 -1.38 -18.45
N PRO A 110 6.59 -2.49 -17.98
CA PRO A 110 6.38 -2.98 -16.62
C PRO A 110 6.80 -1.96 -15.56
N MET A 111 6.11 -2.00 -14.42
CA MET A 111 6.40 -1.14 -13.28
C MET A 111 7.68 -1.57 -12.57
N TYR A 112 8.55 -0.62 -12.22
CA TYR A 112 9.69 -0.88 -11.32
C TYR A 112 9.20 -1.42 -9.97
N GLN A 113 9.85 -2.48 -9.49
CA GLN A 113 9.48 -3.25 -8.31
C GLN A 113 8.95 -2.42 -7.13
N VAL A 114 7.82 -2.87 -6.59
CA VAL A 114 7.25 -2.35 -5.34
C VAL A 114 8.22 -2.63 -4.20
N ARG A 115 8.43 -1.68 -3.29
CA ARG A 115 9.37 -1.86 -2.18
C ARG A 115 8.95 -3.05 -1.33
N LYS A 116 9.95 -3.81 -0.84
CA LYS A 116 9.82 -4.97 0.08
C LYS A 116 9.07 -4.68 1.40
N GLY A 117 8.55 -3.49 1.64
CA GLY A 117 7.75 -3.13 2.82
C GLY A 117 6.30 -2.66 2.56
N ASP A 118 5.88 -2.52 1.30
CA ASP A 118 4.57 -1.94 0.98
C ASP A 118 3.42 -2.93 1.18
N GLN A 119 2.23 -2.43 1.49
CA GLN A 119 1.04 -3.25 1.77
C GLN A 119 0.43 -3.88 0.50
N LEU A 120 0.55 -3.21 -0.65
CA LEU A 120 -0.17 -3.56 -1.88
C LEU A 120 0.65 -4.42 -2.87
N LYS A 121 1.73 -5.08 -2.45
CA LYS A 121 2.71 -5.72 -3.37
C LYS A 121 2.12 -6.74 -4.35
N GLU A 122 1.06 -7.43 -3.98
CA GLU A 122 0.46 -8.45 -4.84
C GLU A 122 -0.14 -7.84 -6.12
N ILE A 123 -0.70 -6.62 -6.01
CA ILE A 123 -1.39 -5.97 -7.13
C ILE A 123 -0.40 -5.58 -8.24
N PRO A 124 0.70 -4.86 -7.98
CA PRO A 124 1.66 -4.54 -9.03
C PRO A 124 2.40 -5.77 -9.56
N GLY A 125 2.57 -6.83 -8.76
CA GLY A 125 3.13 -8.09 -9.25
C GLY A 125 2.26 -8.73 -10.33
N LEU A 126 0.94 -8.81 -10.07
CA LEU A 126 -0.03 -9.29 -11.05
C LEU A 126 -0.12 -8.35 -12.28
N LEU A 127 -0.13 -7.04 -12.05
CA LEU A 127 -0.16 -6.05 -13.13
C LEU A 127 1.08 -6.16 -14.03
N ASN A 128 2.27 -6.28 -13.46
CA ASN A 128 3.51 -6.44 -14.21
C ASN A 128 3.50 -7.70 -15.08
N HIS A 129 3.00 -8.81 -14.55
CA HIS A 129 2.88 -10.04 -15.33
C HIS A 129 1.92 -9.84 -16.52
N GLY A 130 0.79 -9.16 -16.32
CA GLY A 130 -0.13 -8.83 -17.41
C GLY A 130 0.53 -7.94 -18.47
N LEU A 131 1.28 -6.94 -18.03
CA LEU A 131 2.00 -6.02 -18.92
C LEU A 131 3.10 -6.70 -19.74
N GLU A 132 3.81 -7.64 -19.14
CA GLU A 132 4.83 -8.43 -19.83
C GLU A 132 4.21 -9.26 -20.97
N VAL A 133 3.06 -9.88 -20.72
CA VAL A 133 2.32 -10.62 -21.76
C VAL A 133 1.84 -9.67 -22.87
N VAL A 134 1.31 -8.50 -22.52
CA VAL A 134 0.88 -7.51 -23.52
C VAL A 134 2.07 -7.00 -24.35
N GLY A 135 3.23 -6.78 -23.74
CA GLY A 135 4.46 -6.39 -24.44
C GLY A 135 4.91 -7.44 -25.45
N LEU A 136 4.87 -8.73 -25.08
CA LEU A 136 5.19 -9.82 -26.01
C LEU A 136 4.25 -9.86 -27.21
N ILE A 137 2.95 -9.65 -26.99
CA ILE A 137 1.95 -9.59 -28.06
C ILE A 137 2.21 -8.38 -28.98
N ASP A 138 2.53 -7.22 -28.42
CA ASP A 138 2.84 -6.00 -29.18
C ASP A 138 4.09 -6.19 -30.07
N ASP A 139 5.13 -6.84 -29.54
CA ASP A 139 6.34 -7.17 -30.30
C ASP A 139 6.07 -8.19 -31.41
N GLU A 140 5.24 -9.22 -31.13
CA GLU A 140 4.81 -10.21 -32.13
C GLU A 140 4.06 -9.53 -33.28
N ILE A 141 3.06 -8.71 -32.97
CA ILE A 141 2.27 -7.97 -33.98
C ILE A 141 3.17 -7.04 -34.82
N LYS A 142 4.09 -6.31 -34.19
CA LYS A 142 5.04 -5.45 -34.91
C LYS A 142 5.92 -6.24 -35.87
N SER A 143 6.42 -7.41 -35.43
CA SER A 143 7.26 -8.26 -36.28
C SER A 143 6.50 -8.78 -37.50
N GLU A 144 5.24 -9.18 -37.34
CA GLU A 144 4.39 -9.65 -38.42
C GLU A 144 4.03 -8.51 -39.40
N LEU A 145 3.78 -7.30 -38.91
CA LEU A 145 3.53 -6.12 -39.73
C LEU A 145 4.74 -5.74 -40.60
N VAL A 146 5.96 -5.80 -40.07
CA VAL A 146 7.19 -5.52 -40.84
C VAL A 146 7.36 -6.49 -42.00
N VAL A 147 7.06 -7.78 -41.78
CA VAL A 147 7.11 -8.80 -42.85
C VAL A 147 6.05 -8.52 -43.93
N LEU A 148 4.83 -8.15 -43.53
CA LEU A 148 3.76 -7.78 -44.44
C LEU A 148 4.11 -6.54 -45.27
N GLU A 149 4.66 -5.50 -44.63
CA GLU A 149 5.06 -4.27 -45.31
C GLU A 149 6.19 -4.54 -46.31
N GLY A 150 7.14 -5.42 -45.97
CA GLY A 150 8.17 -5.90 -46.90
C GLY A 150 7.59 -6.60 -48.12
N GLY A 151 6.64 -7.53 -47.93
CA GLY A 151 5.96 -8.22 -49.03
C GLY A 151 5.15 -7.27 -49.91
N LEU A 152 4.44 -6.30 -49.31
CA LEU A 152 3.71 -5.27 -50.06
C LEU A 152 4.64 -4.35 -50.86
N GLN A 153 5.80 -3.98 -50.32
CA GLN A 153 6.80 -3.20 -51.06
C GLN A 153 7.33 -3.97 -52.29
N GLU A 154 7.60 -5.27 -52.14
CA GLU A 154 8.08 -6.12 -53.24
C GLU A 154 7.03 -6.28 -54.35
N LEU A 155 5.76 -6.37 -53.98
CA LEU A 155 4.63 -6.34 -54.90
C LEU A 155 4.49 -5.00 -55.62
N SER A 156 4.62 -3.88 -54.88
CA SER A 156 4.50 -2.52 -55.45
C SER A 156 5.67 -2.14 -56.36
N GLY A 157 6.86 -2.71 -56.14
CA GLY A 157 8.07 -2.48 -56.94
C GLY A 157 8.09 -3.19 -58.29
N GLY A 158 7.00 -3.84 -58.71
CA GLY A 158 6.87 -4.50 -60.01
C GLY A 158 7.60 -5.84 -60.12
N LYS A 159 8.09 -6.41 -59.00
CA LYS A 159 8.70 -7.75 -58.90
C LYS A 159 7.75 -8.83 -58.40
N GLY A 160 6.47 -8.49 -58.21
CA GLY A 160 5.48 -9.39 -57.64
C GLY A 160 5.17 -10.56 -58.56
N ASP A 161 5.85 -11.69 -58.35
CA ASP A 161 5.48 -12.95 -58.96
C ASP A 161 4.19 -13.49 -58.30
N SER A 162 3.46 -14.37 -59.00
CA SER A 162 2.20 -14.94 -58.50
C SER A 162 2.35 -15.60 -57.12
N GLU A 163 3.54 -16.13 -56.82
CA GLU A 163 3.87 -16.78 -55.55
C GLU A 163 3.87 -15.80 -54.37
N VAL A 164 4.49 -14.62 -54.53
CA VAL A 164 4.58 -13.58 -53.49
C VAL A 164 3.18 -13.02 -53.14
N LEU A 165 2.31 -12.87 -54.14
CA LEU A 165 0.91 -12.46 -53.92
C LEU A 165 0.15 -13.50 -53.09
N THR A 166 0.35 -14.78 -53.41
CA THR A 166 -0.37 -15.88 -52.75
C THR A 166 0.10 -16.03 -51.31
N GLU A 167 1.41 -15.89 -51.05
CA GLU A 167 1.99 -15.94 -49.71
C GLU A 167 1.54 -14.75 -48.85
N THR A 168 1.65 -13.53 -49.38
CA THR A 168 1.25 -12.30 -48.66
C THR A 168 -0.24 -12.35 -48.30
N ARG A 169 -1.09 -12.78 -49.25
CA ARG A 169 -2.53 -12.94 -49.01
C ARG A 169 -2.82 -14.01 -47.95
N SER A 170 -2.13 -15.15 -48.00
CA SER A 170 -2.34 -16.24 -47.04
C SER A 170 -1.94 -15.82 -45.62
N ARG A 171 -0.82 -15.11 -45.47
CA ARG A 171 -0.41 -14.51 -44.19
C ARG A 171 -1.45 -13.52 -43.68
N LEU A 172 -1.95 -12.63 -44.53
CA LEU A 172 -2.93 -11.62 -44.14
C LEU A 172 -4.24 -12.25 -43.64
N ILE A 173 -4.72 -13.31 -44.30
CA ILE A 173 -5.89 -14.07 -43.86
C ILE A 173 -5.61 -14.77 -42.52
N TYR A 174 -4.44 -15.39 -42.37
CA TYR A 174 -4.04 -16.02 -41.10
C TYR A 174 -4.02 -15.02 -39.94
N LEU A 175 -3.49 -13.81 -40.14
CA LEU A 175 -3.45 -12.79 -39.09
C LEU A 175 -4.83 -12.24 -38.74
N LEU A 176 -5.68 -12.03 -39.75
CA LEU A 176 -7.08 -11.65 -39.55
C LEU A 176 -7.81 -12.69 -38.69
N ASP A 177 -7.66 -13.97 -39.00
CA ASP A 177 -8.32 -15.06 -38.25
C ASP A 177 -7.76 -15.21 -36.83
N LYS A 178 -6.44 -15.09 -36.67
CA LYS A 178 -5.74 -15.22 -35.38
C LYS A 178 -6.09 -14.11 -34.39
N HIS A 179 -6.15 -12.85 -34.85
CA HIS A 179 -6.31 -11.69 -33.98
C HIS A 179 -7.72 -11.07 -34.03
N TRP A 180 -8.52 -11.37 -35.05
CA TRP A 180 -9.89 -10.89 -35.20
C TRP A 180 -10.80 -12.00 -35.74
N PRO A 181 -11.12 -13.02 -34.91
CA PRO A 181 -12.02 -14.09 -35.32
C PRO A 181 -13.39 -13.49 -35.64
N MET A 182 -13.76 -13.49 -36.92
CA MET A 182 -15.08 -13.06 -37.39
C MET A 182 -16.11 -14.11 -36.95
N ASN A 183 -16.69 -13.92 -35.76
CA ASN A 183 -17.93 -14.59 -35.34
C ASN A 183 -19.14 -13.98 -36.02
#